data_AF-A0A967G281-F1
#
_entry.id   AF-A0A967G281-F1
#
_cell.length_a   1.000
_cell.length_b   1.000
_cell.length_c   1.000
_cell.angle_alpha   90.00
_cell.angle_beta   90.00
_cell.angle_gamma   90.00
#
_symmetry.space_group_name_H-M   'P 1'
#
loop_
_entity.id
_entity.type
_entity.pdbx_description
1 polymer ?
#
loop_
_entity_poly.entity_id
_entity_poly.type
_entity_poly.pdbx_seq_one_letter_code
_entity_poly.pdbx_strand_id
1 'polypeptide(L)'
;GPLGLIGFLAVVSVPLWRAVSRHPVLPSTKAKQHEPTFTKAIIPFVIIISAALLLIRPILSPIPPVSTFEEKYAAVIVLYVFPVIVFIVGFLLLTGALISSKAEYVNIAAAGLFCACVGLLIHNLIDFAIFEPSVFTTFWAIMACLIALGSHQKTEGQFVHEPVLFTKVLVAAGGLFFIWAYFNYAFVPAAKAGENVKMAMQGIGYTHEYLTRASKDDPLDPSPLNMNGRLYLQEYNETKNKQSLEKAAACFLSAIERNKADFKNYEKLSHVYSLLGDTDQAYKWGLEAAKRYPGSGRLQFNLAEIAESMDKTTVAVGHYKETVRIEEEYRRQFRQMYPERVIVSRLGDEKYKKAKQKIDSLSRQPVI
;
A
#
# COMPACT_ATOMS: atom_id res chain seq x y z
N GLY A 1 -2.77 1.96 -6.53
CA GLY A 1 -1.73 1.94 -7.59
C GLY A 1 -1.78 3.13 -8.54
N PRO A 2 -0.84 3.20 -9.50
CA PRO A 2 -0.57 4.34 -10.40
C PRO A 2 -1.70 4.86 -11.26
N LEU A 3 -2.42 3.95 -11.89
CA LEU A 3 -3.58 4.30 -12.69
C LEU A 3 -4.72 4.82 -11.79
N GLY A 4 -4.79 4.39 -10.52
CA GLY A 4 -5.71 4.94 -9.53
C GLY A 4 -5.50 6.45 -9.30
N LEU A 5 -4.25 6.92 -9.30
CA LEU A 5 -3.95 8.36 -9.21
C LEU A 5 -4.34 9.10 -10.49
N ILE A 6 -4.14 8.51 -11.67
CA ILE A 6 -4.58 9.09 -12.95
C ILE A 6 -6.11 9.23 -12.96
N GLY A 7 -6.82 8.20 -12.49
CA GLY A 7 -8.26 8.24 -12.34
C GLY A 7 -8.70 9.30 -11.35
N PHE A 8 -8.07 9.37 -10.18
CA PHE A 8 -8.31 10.40 -9.19
C PHE A 8 -8.08 11.83 -9.75
N LEU A 9 -6.95 12.05 -10.43
CA LEU A 9 -6.64 13.32 -11.07
C LEU A 9 -7.65 13.67 -12.17
N ALA A 10 -8.12 12.69 -12.96
CA ALA A 10 -9.17 12.91 -13.95
C ALA A 10 -10.52 13.26 -13.30
N VAL A 11 -10.89 12.56 -12.22
CA VAL A 11 -12.12 12.81 -11.44
C VAL A 11 -12.12 14.19 -10.81
N VAL A 12 -10.96 14.71 -10.41
CA VAL A 12 -10.81 16.04 -9.80
C VAL A 12 -10.71 17.12 -10.87
N SER A 13 -9.85 16.92 -11.87
CA SER A 13 -9.50 17.95 -12.84
C SER A 13 -10.61 18.21 -13.86
N VAL A 14 -11.39 17.20 -14.24
CA VAL A 14 -12.46 17.36 -15.24
C VAL A 14 -13.64 18.20 -14.71
N PRO A 15 -14.18 17.97 -13.49
CA PRO A 15 -15.19 18.84 -12.89
C PRO A 15 -14.67 20.24 -12.61
N LEU A 16 -13.44 20.38 -12.09
CA LEU A 16 -12.80 21.69 -11.87
C LEU A 16 -12.65 22.46 -13.18
N TRP A 17 -12.15 21.82 -14.23
CA TRP A 17 -12.05 22.41 -15.56
C TRP A 17 -13.40 22.85 -16.10
N ARG A 18 -14.46 22.03 -15.94
CA ARG A 18 -15.83 22.38 -16.36
C ARG A 18 -16.44 23.50 -15.52
N ALA A 19 -16.16 23.58 -14.23
CA ALA A 19 -16.63 24.66 -13.36
C ALA A 19 -16.00 26.00 -13.78
N VAL A 20 -14.71 25.98 -14.12
CA VAL A 20 -13.96 27.17 -14.57
C VAL A 20 -14.30 27.50 -16.03
N SER A 21 -14.62 26.53 -16.89
CA SER A 21 -14.78 26.77 -18.34
C SER A 21 -16.17 27.20 -18.82
N ARG A 22 -17.12 27.50 -17.93
CA ARG A 22 -18.46 27.93 -18.37
C ARG A 22 -18.41 29.28 -19.08
N HIS A 23 -19.00 29.34 -20.27
CA HIS A 23 -19.38 30.60 -20.90
C HIS A 23 -20.73 31.08 -20.33
N PRO A 24 -20.95 32.40 -20.21
CA PRO A 24 -22.25 32.94 -19.85
C PRO A 24 -23.27 32.52 -20.91
N VAL A 25 -24.31 31.82 -20.47
CA VAL A 25 -25.45 31.47 -21.32
C VAL A 25 -26.23 32.75 -21.59
N LEU A 26 -26.17 33.28 -22.82
CA LEU A 26 -27.13 34.29 -23.25
C LEU A 26 -28.54 33.68 -23.17
N PRO A 27 -29.54 34.43 -22.69
CA PRO A 27 -30.91 33.93 -22.59
C PRO A 27 -31.46 33.72 -24.00
N SER A 28 -31.40 32.47 -24.49
CA SER A 28 -31.97 32.09 -25.78
C SER A 28 -33.48 31.89 -25.62
N THR A 29 -34.25 32.82 -26.16
CA THR A 29 -35.68 32.69 -26.43
C THR A 29 -35.91 31.59 -27.47
N LYS A 30 -36.02 30.34 -27.02
CA LYS A 30 -36.93 29.29 -27.51
C LYS A 30 -36.58 27.97 -26.83
N ALA A 31 -37.29 27.66 -25.76
CA ALA A 31 -37.29 26.32 -25.16
C ALA A 31 -37.98 25.34 -26.12
N LYS A 32 -37.21 24.68 -26.99
CA LYS A 32 -37.60 23.35 -27.48
C LYS A 32 -37.18 22.36 -26.40
N GLN A 33 -38.17 21.68 -25.81
CA GLN A 33 -37.97 20.54 -24.93
C GLN A 33 -37.22 19.44 -25.70
N HIS A 34 -35.89 19.44 -25.62
CA HIS A 34 -35.10 18.28 -25.97
C HIS A 34 -35.23 17.27 -24.83
N GLU A 35 -35.75 16.08 -25.12
CA GLU A 35 -35.59 14.94 -24.22
C GLU A 35 -34.10 14.82 -23.82
N PRO A 36 -33.78 14.63 -22.53
CA PRO A 36 -32.40 14.48 -22.11
C PRO A 36 -31.84 13.18 -22.70
N THR A 37 -31.02 13.34 -23.74
CA THR A 37 -30.28 12.29 -24.48
C THR A 37 -29.51 11.35 -23.55
N PHE A 38 -29.16 11.84 -22.36
CA PHE A 38 -28.48 11.09 -21.31
C PHE A 38 -29.28 9.87 -20.84
N THR A 39 -30.60 9.96 -20.72
CA THR A 39 -31.44 8.89 -20.15
C THR A 39 -31.42 7.61 -20.99
N LYS A 40 -31.33 7.76 -22.33
CA LYS A 40 -31.22 6.63 -23.27
C LYS A 40 -29.81 6.01 -23.28
N ALA A 41 -28.79 6.75 -22.86
CA ALA A 41 -27.40 6.30 -22.81
C ALA A 41 -27.00 5.68 -21.46
N ILE A 42 -27.80 5.85 -20.39
CA ILE A 42 -27.50 5.33 -19.05
C ILE A 42 -27.37 3.80 -19.03
N ILE A 43 -28.36 3.10 -19.56
CA ILE A 43 -28.40 1.63 -19.55
C ILE A 43 -27.21 1.01 -20.31
N PRO A 44 -26.91 1.41 -21.56
CA PRO A 44 -25.73 0.87 -22.25
C PRO A 44 -24.42 1.24 -21.55
N PHE A 45 -24.34 2.41 -20.89
CA PHE A 45 -23.16 2.82 -20.14
C PHE A 45 -22.91 1.91 -18.92
N VAL A 46 -23.94 1.60 -18.13
CA VAL A 46 -23.82 0.65 -16.99
C VAL A 46 -23.40 -0.73 -17.48
N ILE A 47 -23.99 -1.22 -18.58
CA ILE A 47 -23.68 -2.53 -19.14
C ILE A 47 -22.22 -2.61 -19.57
N ILE A 48 -21.73 -1.61 -20.32
CA ILE A 48 -20.34 -1.57 -20.79
C ILE A 48 -19.36 -1.54 -19.61
N ILE A 49 -19.66 -0.75 -18.58
CA ILE A 49 -18.80 -0.60 -17.41
C ILE A 49 -18.77 -1.88 -16.57
N SER A 50 -19.92 -2.49 -16.32
CA SER A 50 -20.00 -3.76 -15.60
C SER A 50 -19.30 -4.89 -16.36
N ALA A 51 -19.44 -4.93 -17.69
CA ALA A 51 -18.70 -5.88 -18.53
C ALA A 51 -17.19 -5.65 -18.47
N ALA A 52 -16.73 -4.39 -18.54
CA ALA A 52 -15.32 -4.05 -18.39
C ALA A 52 -14.76 -4.47 -17.03
N LEU A 53 -15.50 -4.25 -15.94
CA LEU A 53 -15.11 -4.65 -14.59
C LEU A 53 -15.01 -6.18 -14.44
N LEU A 54 -15.91 -6.95 -15.06
CA LEU A 54 -15.90 -8.42 -14.99
C LEU A 54 -14.82 -9.05 -15.88
N LEU A 55 -14.51 -8.44 -17.03
CA LEU A 55 -13.61 -9.04 -18.03
C LEU A 55 -12.14 -8.60 -17.87
N ILE A 56 -11.90 -7.33 -17.54
CA ILE A 56 -10.54 -6.77 -17.47
C ILE A 56 -9.89 -7.08 -16.12
N ARG A 57 -10.66 -7.08 -15.03
CA ARG A 57 -10.14 -7.24 -13.67
C ARG A 57 -9.49 -8.60 -13.41
N PRO A 58 -10.02 -9.75 -13.87
CA PRO A 58 -9.35 -11.04 -13.72
C PRO A 58 -8.00 -11.13 -14.44
N ILE A 59 -7.81 -10.32 -15.50
CA ILE A 59 -6.57 -10.25 -16.27
C ILE A 59 -5.51 -9.42 -15.53
N LEU A 60 -5.92 -8.31 -14.91
CA LEU A 60 -5.01 -7.39 -14.20
C LEU A 60 -4.67 -7.85 -12.77
N SER A 61 -5.60 -8.52 -12.10
CA SER A 61 -5.44 -9.02 -10.73
C SER A 61 -5.86 -10.49 -10.66
N PRO A 62 -5.04 -11.39 -11.20
CA PRO A 62 -5.34 -12.81 -11.21
C PRO A 62 -5.34 -13.35 -9.78
N ILE A 63 -6.34 -14.18 -9.45
CA ILE A 63 -6.40 -14.84 -8.15
C ILE A 63 -5.13 -15.70 -8.01
N PRO A 64 -4.32 -15.53 -6.95
CA PRO A 64 -3.17 -16.41 -6.72
C PRO A 64 -3.64 -17.87 -6.64
N PRO A 65 -2.82 -18.85 -7.03
CA PRO A 65 -3.23 -20.24 -7.05
C PRO A 65 -3.46 -20.75 -5.62
N VAL A 66 -4.70 -20.62 -5.14
CA VAL A 66 -5.16 -21.14 -3.84
C VAL A 66 -5.45 -22.64 -3.93
N SER A 67 -5.25 -23.33 -2.81
CA SER A 67 -5.27 -24.79 -2.67
C SER A 67 -6.66 -25.43 -2.65
N THR A 68 -7.74 -24.67 -2.43
CA THR A 68 -9.11 -25.23 -2.34
C THR A 68 -10.11 -24.54 -3.27
N PHE A 69 -11.15 -25.28 -3.69
CA PHE A 69 -12.20 -24.79 -4.59
C PHE A 69 -13.07 -23.71 -3.93
N GLU A 70 -13.33 -23.82 -2.62
CA GLU A 70 -14.12 -22.85 -1.86
C GLU A 70 -13.42 -21.49 -1.73
N GLU A 71 -12.10 -21.48 -1.51
CA GLU A 71 -11.31 -20.24 -1.47
C GLU A 71 -11.32 -19.51 -2.82
N LYS A 72 -11.25 -20.27 -3.93
CA LYS A 72 -11.35 -19.69 -5.28
C LYS A 72 -12.73 -19.09 -5.53
N TYR A 73 -13.79 -19.77 -5.12
CA TYR A 73 -15.16 -19.28 -5.28
C TYR A 73 -15.40 -18.01 -4.46
N ALA A 74 -14.97 -18.01 -3.19
CA ALA A 74 -15.06 -16.84 -2.32
C ALA A 74 -14.25 -15.65 -2.88
N ALA A 75 -13.03 -15.91 -3.38
CA ALA A 75 -12.20 -14.89 -4.01
C ALA A 75 -12.86 -14.32 -5.27
N VAL A 76 -13.48 -15.13 -6.14
CA VAL A 76 -14.22 -14.64 -7.32
C VAL A 76 -15.38 -13.73 -6.91
N ILE A 77 -16.17 -14.15 -5.91
CA ILE A 77 -17.31 -13.36 -5.45
C ILE A 77 -16.84 -12.02 -4.87
N VAL A 78 -15.89 -12.05 -3.94
CA VAL A 78 -15.45 -10.86 -3.20
C VAL A 78 -14.65 -9.91 -4.10
N LEU A 79 -13.76 -10.44 -4.94
CA LEU A 79 -12.84 -9.63 -5.74
C LEU A 79 -13.47 -9.16 -7.05
N TYR A 80 -14.42 -9.89 -7.63
CA TYR A 80 -14.96 -9.58 -8.97
C TYR A 80 -16.47 -9.26 -8.99
N VAL A 81 -17.30 -10.03 -8.31
CA VAL A 81 -18.77 -9.88 -8.37
C VAL A 81 -19.27 -8.74 -7.49
N PHE A 82 -18.83 -8.70 -6.23
CA PHE A 82 -19.29 -7.72 -5.23
C PHE A 82 -19.05 -6.26 -5.66
N PRO A 83 -17.89 -5.88 -6.24
CA PRO A 83 -17.64 -4.52 -6.71
C PRO A 83 -18.59 -4.07 -7.83
N VAL A 84 -19.01 -5.00 -8.70
CA VAL A 84 -19.96 -4.74 -9.79
C VAL A 84 -21.36 -4.49 -9.23
N ILE A 85 -21.78 -5.29 -8.24
CA ILE A 85 -23.07 -5.09 -7.55
C ILE A 85 -23.09 -3.72 -6.87
N VAL A 86 -22.05 -3.38 -6.10
CA VAL A 86 -21.94 -2.09 -5.42
C VAL A 86 -21.97 -0.93 -6.42
N PHE A 87 -21.28 -1.06 -7.56
CA PHE A 87 -21.33 -0.08 -8.63
C PHE A 87 -22.75 0.12 -9.17
N ILE A 88 -23.41 -0.97 -9.57
CA ILE A 88 -24.76 -0.92 -10.15
C ILE A 88 -25.73 -0.27 -9.16
N VAL A 89 -25.72 -0.69 -7.89
CA VAL A 89 -26.61 -0.14 -6.85
C VAL A 89 -26.32 1.34 -6.60
N GLY A 90 -25.06 1.72 -6.40
CA GLY A 90 -24.68 3.12 -6.19
C GLY A 90 -25.06 4.00 -7.39
N PHE A 91 -24.81 3.51 -8.60
CA PHE A 91 -25.15 4.21 -9.84
C PHE A 91 -26.67 4.38 -10.03
N LEU A 92 -27.47 3.35 -9.73
CA LEU A 92 -28.93 3.40 -9.79
C LEU A 92 -29.52 4.37 -8.75
N LEU A 93 -28.99 4.40 -7.53
CA LEU A 93 -29.41 5.35 -6.49
C LEU A 93 -29.14 6.80 -6.90
N LEU A 94 -27.96 7.07 -7.47
CA LEU A 94 -27.61 8.39 -7.97
C LEU A 94 -28.47 8.81 -9.18
N THR A 95 -28.69 7.91 -10.14
CA THR A 95 -29.51 8.22 -11.32
C THR A 95 -31.00 8.35 -10.98
N GLY A 96 -31.52 7.58 -10.02
CA GLY A 96 -32.88 7.72 -9.52
C GLY A 96 -33.17 9.10 -8.90
N ALA A 97 -32.20 9.66 -8.17
CA ALA A 97 -32.31 11.02 -7.61
C ALA A 97 -32.27 12.12 -8.69
N LEU A 98 -31.57 11.88 -9.81
CA LEU A 98 -31.46 12.82 -10.94
C LEU A 98 -32.76 12.94 -11.75
N ILE A 99 -33.48 11.83 -11.96
CA ILE A 99 -34.71 11.76 -12.77
C ILE A 99 -35.84 12.62 -12.18
N SER A 100 -35.81 12.88 -10.87
CA SER A 100 -36.80 13.71 -10.17
C SER A 100 -36.53 15.23 -10.25
N SER A 101 -35.44 15.68 -10.88
CA SER A 101 -35.00 17.09 -10.87
C SER A 101 -35.19 17.79 -12.23
N LYS A 102 -35.41 19.13 -12.22
CA LYS A 102 -35.61 19.94 -13.44
C LYS A 102 -34.40 19.88 -14.39
N ALA A 103 -34.67 19.94 -15.69
CA ALA A 103 -33.76 19.72 -16.83
C ALA A 103 -32.39 20.44 -16.79
N GLU A 104 -32.26 21.55 -16.05
CA GLU A 104 -31.02 22.34 -15.95
C GLU A 104 -29.96 21.68 -15.05
N TYR A 105 -30.38 20.87 -14.06
CA TYR A 105 -29.48 20.13 -13.16
C TYR A 105 -28.90 18.86 -13.79
N VAL A 106 -29.54 18.37 -14.86
CA VAL A 106 -29.22 17.09 -15.49
C VAL A 106 -27.81 17.09 -16.09
N ASN A 107 -27.34 18.20 -16.66
CA ASN A 107 -26.03 18.26 -17.32
C ASN A 107 -24.84 18.29 -16.35
N ILE A 108 -24.99 18.95 -15.20
CA ILE A 108 -23.94 19.05 -14.17
C ILE A 108 -23.88 17.74 -13.38
N ALA A 109 -25.04 17.21 -13.00
CA ALA A 109 -25.11 15.94 -12.30
C ALA A 109 -24.74 14.75 -13.22
N ALA A 110 -25.03 14.80 -14.53
CA ALA A 110 -24.49 13.83 -15.50
C ALA A 110 -22.97 13.90 -15.65
N ALA A 111 -22.39 15.10 -15.61
CA ALA A 111 -20.93 15.28 -15.61
C ALA A 111 -20.29 14.71 -14.33
N GLY A 112 -20.88 15.01 -13.18
CA GLY A 112 -20.45 14.47 -11.88
C GLY A 112 -20.60 12.94 -11.82
N LEU A 113 -21.68 12.40 -12.35
CA LEU A 113 -21.92 10.96 -12.43
C LEU A 113 -20.94 10.27 -13.38
N PHE A 114 -20.68 10.87 -14.55
CA PHE A 114 -19.68 10.36 -15.49
C PHE A 114 -18.30 10.34 -14.85
N CYS A 115 -17.90 11.42 -14.18
CA CYS A 115 -16.63 11.48 -13.44
C CYS A 115 -16.60 10.45 -12.31
N ALA A 116 -17.68 10.27 -11.54
CA ALA A 116 -17.77 9.27 -10.49
C ALA A 116 -17.64 7.84 -11.05
N CYS A 117 -18.28 7.53 -12.18
CA CYS A 117 -18.17 6.24 -12.85
C CYS A 117 -16.75 5.98 -13.36
N VAL A 118 -16.13 6.98 -14.01
CA VAL A 118 -14.75 6.88 -14.49
C VAL A 118 -13.77 6.72 -13.33
N GLY A 119 -13.96 7.46 -12.24
CA GLY A 119 -13.17 7.32 -11.02
C GLY A 119 -13.28 5.93 -10.41
N LEU A 120 -14.51 5.43 -10.27
CA LEU A 120 -14.77 4.12 -9.69
C LEU A 120 -14.28 2.98 -10.58
N LEU A 121 -14.35 3.11 -11.91
CA LEU A 121 -13.75 2.20 -12.89
C LEU A 121 -12.24 2.12 -12.75
N ILE A 122 -11.58 3.27 -12.78
CA ILE A 122 -10.13 3.36 -12.72
C ILE A 122 -9.64 2.87 -11.35
N HIS A 123 -10.42 3.09 -10.30
CA HIS A 123 -10.08 2.61 -8.97
C HIS A 123 -10.29 1.09 -8.83
N ASN A 124 -11.44 0.56 -9.25
CA ASN A 124 -11.75 -0.89 -9.17
C ASN A 124 -10.92 -1.77 -10.10
N LEU A 125 -10.35 -1.22 -11.17
CA LEU A 125 -9.46 -1.96 -12.07
C LEU A 125 -8.01 -2.03 -11.55
N ILE A 126 -7.62 -1.18 -10.60
CA ILE A 126 -6.21 -0.98 -10.24
C ILE A 126 -5.87 -1.15 -8.74
N ASP A 127 -6.78 -0.96 -7.77
CA ASP A 127 -6.51 -1.30 -6.36
C ASP A 127 -7.73 -1.24 -5.40
N PHE A 128 -7.67 -1.99 -4.29
CA PHE A 128 -8.74 -2.10 -3.27
C PHE A 128 -8.96 -0.86 -2.36
N ALA A 129 -8.46 0.31 -2.71
CA ALA A 129 -8.35 1.44 -1.76
C ALA A 129 -9.61 2.32 -1.60
N ILE A 130 -10.81 1.91 -2.06
CA ILE A 130 -12.01 2.78 -1.89
C ILE A 130 -12.49 2.78 -0.43
N PHE A 131 -12.08 1.76 0.32
CA PHE A 131 -12.28 1.66 1.76
C PHE A 131 -11.10 2.23 2.56
N GLU A 132 -10.05 2.75 1.90
CA GLU A 132 -9.06 3.55 2.61
C GLU A 132 -9.71 4.89 2.99
N PRO A 133 -9.74 5.25 4.28
CA PRO A 133 -10.49 6.41 4.76
C PRO A 133 -10.16 7.72 4.03
N SER A 134 -8.92 7.89 3.59
CA SER A 134 -8.43 9.09 2.88
C SER A 134 -9.06 9.27 1.49
N VAL A 135 -9.18 8.19 0.71
CA VAL A 135 -9.77 8.23 -0.64
C VAL A 135 -11.28 8.46 -0.55
N PHE A 136 -11.95 7.77 0.38
CA PHE A 136 -13.38 7.94 0.63
C PHE A 136 -13.70 9.38 1.10
N THR A 137 -12.90 9.93 2.02
CA THR A 137 -13.06 11.31 2.50
C THR A 137 -12.88 12.32 1.36
N THR A 138 -11.91 12.11 0.48
CA THR A 138 -11.67 13.01 -0.65
C THR A 138 -12.80 12.97 -1.67
N PHE A 139 -13.33 11.77 -1.96
CA PHE A 139 -14.51 11.60 -2.80
C PHE A 139 -15.73 12.35 -2.23
N TRP A 140 -16.04 12.17 -0.93
CA TRP A 140 -17.15 12.86 -0.28
C TRP A 140 -16.94 14.38 -0.19
N ALA A 141 -15.71 14.84 0.04
CA ALA A 141 -15.38 16.27 0.04
C ALA A 141 -15.62 16.92 -1.34
N ILE A 142 -15.25 16.24 -2.43
CA ILE A 142 -15.50 16.71 -3.80
C ILE A 142 -17.00 16.72 -4.07
N MET A 143 -17.74 15.66 -3.70
CA MET A 143 -19.19 15.61 -3.82
C MET A 143 -19.88 16.73 -3.03
N ALA A 144 -19.44 16.99 -1.79
CA ALA A 144 -19.94 18.10 -0.98
C ALA A 144 -19.64 19.46 -1.62
N CYS A 145 -18.45 19.66 -2.18
CA CYS A 145 -18.10 20.89 -2.91
C CYS A 145 -18.97 21.09 -4.15
N LEU A 146 -19.21 20.02 -4.93
CA LEU A 146 -20.07 20.08 -6.12
C LEU A 146 -21.53 20.36 -5.76
N ILE A 147 -22.04 19.77 -4.68
CA ILE A 147 -23.39 20.02 -4.16
C ILE A 147 -23.49 21.46 -3.63
N ALA A 148 -22.49 21.94 -2.87
CA ALA A 148 -22.45 23.30 -2.35
C ALA A 148 -22.44 24.36 -3.47
N LEU A 149 -21.63 24.15 -4.51
CA LEU A 149 -21.58 25.00 -5.71
C LEU A 149 -22.93 25.04 -6.46
N GLY A 150 -23.66 23.93 -6.49
CA GLY A 150 -25.02 23.88 -7.06
C GLY A 150 -26.08 24.54 -6.17
N SER A 151 -25.89 24.53 -4.85
CA SER A 151 -26.85 25.10 -3.88
C SER A 151 -26.78 26.64 -3.79
N HIS A 152 -25.60 27.24 -4.00
CA HIS A 152 -25.40 28.69 -3.95
C HIS A 152 -26.00 29.45 -5.15
N GLN A 153 -26.34 28.76 -6.23
CA GLN A 153 -27.01 29.34 -7.40
C GLN A 153 -28.45 29.81 -7.12
N LYS A 154 -29.02 29.48 -5.96
CA LYS A 154 -30.42 29.75 -5.63
C LYS A 154 -30.67 31.11 -4.97
N THR A 155 -29.64 31.83 -4.53
CA THR A 155 -29.86 32.94 -3.58
C THR A 155 -29.32 34.31 -3.97
N GLU A 156 -28.33 34.45 -4.85
CA GLU A 156 -27.84 35.78 -5.22
C GLU A 156 -27.59 35.91 -6.72
N GLY A 157 -28.23 36.90 -7.34
CA GLY A 157 -27.79 37.43 -8.62
C GLY A 157 -26.42 38.07 -8.42
N GLN A 158 -25.35 37.36 -8.74
CA GLN A 158 -24.01 37.90 -8.64
C GLN A 158 -23.14 37.52 -9.83
N PHE A 159 -22.36 38.52 -10.21
CA PHE A 159 -21.34 38.57 -11.25
C PHE A 159 -20.52 37.28 -11.33
N VAL A 160 -20.68 36.57 -12.43
CA VAL A 160 -19.72 35.54 -12.85
C VAL A 160 -18.49 36.29 -13.37
N HIS A 161 -17.46 36.44 -12.54
CA HIS A 161 -16.14 36.74 -13.08
C HIS A 161 -15.75 35.56 -13.96
N GLU A 162 -15.74 35.75 -15.29
CA GLU A 162 -15.13 34.78 -16.19
C GLU A 162 -13.71 34.54 -15.69
N PRO A 163 -13.32 33.30 -15.35
CA PRO A 163 -11.93 33.03 -15.06
C PRO A 163 -11.16 33.33 -16.32
N VAL A 164 -10.33 34.37 -16.22
CA VAL A 164 -9.46 34.86 -17.28
C VAL A 164 -8.78 33.64 -17.90
N LEU A 165 -8.72 33.56 -19.23
CA LEU A 165 -8.12 32.46 -20.01
C LEU A 165 -6.83 31.93 -19.38
N PHE A 166 -6.04 32.84 -18.81
CA PHE A 166 -4.83 32.58 -18.03
C PHE A 166 -5.00 31.57 -16.89
N THR A 167 -6.07 31.66 -16.08
CA THR A 167 -6.36 30.74 -14.97
C THR A 167 -6.66 29.33 -15.47
N LYS A 168 -7.39 29.21 -16.59
CA LYS A 168 -7.65 27.90 -17.23
C LYS A 168 -6.33 27.28 -17.69
N VAL A 169 -5.51 28.05 -18.41
CA VAL A 169 -4.20 27.59 -18.90
C VAL A 169 -3.30 27.16 -17.73
N LEU A 170 -3.26 27.92 -16.63
CA LEU A 170 -2.47 27.56 -15.44
C LEU A 170 -2.94 26.26 -14.79
N VAL A 171 -4.26 26.04 -14.65
CA VAL A 171 -4.80 24.80 -14.08
C VAL A 171 -4.48 23.60 -14.98
N ALA A 172 -4.65 23.72 -16.29
CA ALA A 172 -4.31 22.65 -17.24
C ALA A 172 -2.81 22.35 -17.25
N ALA A 173 -1.97 23.39 -17.25
CA ALA A 173 -0.51 23.25 -17.20
C ALA A 173 -0.07 22.59 -15.88
N GLY A 174 -0.65 22.99 -14.75
CA GLY A 174 -0.40 22.36 -13.45
C GLY A 174 -0.79 20.88 -13.44
N GLY A 175 -1.97 20.54 -13.95
CA GLY A 175 -2.42 19.15 -14.08
C GLY A 175 -1.49 18.29 -14.94
N LEU A 176 -1.08 18.81 -16.12
CA LEU A 176 -0.12 18.14 -16.99
C LEU A 176 1.24 17.96 -16.33
N PHE A 177 1.72 18.97 -15.60
CA PHE A 177 2.97 18.89 -14.84
C PHE A 177 2.90 17.79 -13.77
N PHE A 178 1.82 17.71 -12.99
CA PHE A 178 1.66 16.66 -11.99
C PHE A 178 1.58 15.27 -12.61
N ILE A 179 0.87 15.10 -13.73
CA ILE A 179 0.84 13.84 -14.48
C ILE A 179 2.26 13.47 -14.95
N TRP A 180 2.95 14.40 -15.61
CA TRP A 180 4.31 14.18 -16.08
C TRP A 180 5.26 13.81 -14.93
N ALA A 181 5.22 14.56 -13.83
CA ALA A 181 6.04 14.30 -12.64
C ALA A 181 5.72 12.93 -12.04
N TYR A 182 4.44 12.59 -11.94
CA TYR A 182 4.00 11.29 -11.47
C TYR A 182 4.56 10.14 -12.32
N PHE A 183 4.43 10.22 -13.64
CA PHE A 183 4.92 9.19 -14.54
C PHE A 183 6.44 9.04 -14.47
N ASN A 184 7.17 10.15 -14.42
CA ASN A 184 8.63 10.13 -14.44
C ASN A 184 9.27 9.75 -13.10
N TYR A 185 8.65 10.12 -11.96
CA TYR A 185 9.25 9.92 -10.64
C TYR A 185 8.63 8.78 -9.83
N ALA A 186 7.43 8.31 -10.17
CA ALA A 186 6.78 7.22 -9.45
C ALA A 186 6.51 6.02 -10.35
N PHE A 187 5.82 6.22 -11.49
CA PHE A 187 5.33 5.08 -12.27
C PHE A 187 6.42 4.35 -13.05
N VAL A 188 7.14 5.05 -13.92
CA VAL A 188 8.15 4.44 -14.80
C VAL A 188 9.31 3.84 -13.97
N PRO A 189 9.86 4.54 -12.95
CA PRO A 189 10.78 3.96 -11.98
C PRO A 189 10.32 2.62 -11.40
N ALA A 190 9.14 2.60 -10.78
CA ALA A 190 8.60 1.40 -10.14
C ALA A 190 8.33 0.26 -11.12
N ALA A 191 7.85 0.56 -12.33
CA ALA A 191 7.60 -0.43 -13.37
C ALA A 191 8.91 -1.10 -13.84
N LYS A 192 9.96 -0.32 -14.10
CA LYS A 192 11.28 -0.83 -14.46
C LYS A 192 11.90 -1.66 -13.34
N ALA A 193 11.81 -1.17 -12.10
CA ALA A 193 12.27 -1.91 -10.93
C ALA A 193 11.53 -3.26 -10.78
N GLY A 194 10.21 -3.27 -10.97
CA GLY A 194 9.38 -4.47 -10.92
C GLY A 194 9.76 -5.51 -11.98
N GLU A 195 10.07 -5.09 -13.21
CA GLU A 195 10.55 -5.98 -14.27
C GLU A 195 11.91 -6.61 -13.90
N ASN A 196 12.84 -5.80 -13.39
CA ASN A 196 14.13 -6.30 -12.92
C ASN A 196 14.00 -7.27 -11.75
N VAL A 197 13.12 -7.01 -10.78
CA VAL A 197 12.83 -7.97 -9.69
C VAL A 197 12.25 -9.27 -10.24
N LYS A 198 11.33 -9.20 -11.20
CA LYS A 198 10.77 -10.38 -11.86
C LYS A 198 11.85 -11.22 -12.55
N MET A 199 12.76 -10.58 -13.27
CA MET A 199 13.90 -11.26 -13.91
C MET A 199 14.82 -11.92 -12.87
N ALA A 200 15.07 -11.24 -11.74
CA ALA A 200 15.85 -11.81 -10.64
C ALA A 200 15.18 -13.08 -10.07
N MET A 201 13.85 -13.07 -9.90
CA MET A 201 13.08 -14.20 -9.37
C MET A 201 13.03 -15.42 -10.29
N GLN A 202 13.18 -15.22 -11.61
CA GLN A 202 13.18 -16.32 -12.58
C GLN A 202 14.46 -17.15 -12.56
N GLY A 203 15.46 -16.78 -11.74
CA GLY A 203 16.67 -17.59 -11.53
C GLY A 203 17.58 -17.68 -12.75
N ILE A 204 17.36 -16.84 -13.75
CA ILE A 204 18.32 -16.60 -14.82
C ILE A 204 19.55 -16.02 -14.12
N GLY A 205 20.76 -16.53 -14.42
CA GLY A 205 22.00 -15.97 -13.87
C GLY A 205 22.00 -14.42 -13.94
N TYR A 206 22.83 -13.76 -13.12
CA TYR A 206 22.81 -12.29 -12.91
C TYR A 206 21.75 -11.76 -11.92
N THR A 207 21.21 -12.59 -11.01
CA THR A 207 20.22 -12.19 -9.99
C THR A 207 20.63 -10.95 -9.18
N HIS A 208 21.87 -10.89 -8.68
CA HIS A 208 22.38 -9.73 -7.93
C HIS A 208 22.41 -8.45 -8.79
N GLU A 209 22.68 -8.58 -10.09
CA GLU A 209 22.73 -7.45 -11.02
C GLU A 209 21.32 -6.90 -11.28
N TYR A 210 20.35 -7.79 -11.52
CA TYR A 210 18.95 -7.39 -11.67
C TYR A 210 18.42 -6.68 -10.43
N LEU A 211 18.68 -7.19 -9.23
CA LEU A 211 18.25 -6.53 -7.99
C LEU A 211 18.98 -5.19 -7.77
N THR A 212 20.25 -5.10 -8.18
CA THR A 212 20.99 -3.83 -8.15
C THR A 212 20.39 -2.82 -9.11
N ARG A 213 20.05 -3.21 -10.34
CA ARG A 213 19.36 -2.35 -11.31
C ARG A 213 17.99 -1.92 -10.80
N ALA A 214 17.19 -2.85 -10.26
CA ALA A 214 15.90 -2.54 -9.66
C ALA A 214 16.02 -1.49 -8.54
N SER A 215 17.04 -1.61 -7.68
CA SER A 215 17.27 -0.63 -6.62
C SER A 215 17.66 0.75 -7.15
N LYS A 216 18.28 0.84 -8.33
CA LYS A 216 18.64 2.12 -8.97
C LYS A 216 17.44 2.72 -9.70
N ASP A 217 16.63 1.89 -10.34
CA ASP A 217 15.45 2.32 -11.06
C ASP A 217 14.39 2.88 -10.12
N ASP A 218 14.19 2.26 -8.95
CA ASP A 218 13.33 2.78 -7.88
C ASP A 218 14.14 3.05 -6.60
N PRO A 219 14.55 4.31 -6.33
CA PRO A 219 15.30 4.67 -5.14
C PRO A 219 14.45 4.74 -3.87
N LEU A 220 13.12 4.70 -3.99
CA LEU A 220 12.20 4.78 -2.85
C LEU A 220 11.87 3.39 -2.29
N ASP A 221 11.94 2.35 -3.11
CA ASP A 221 11.68 0.98 -2.67
C ASP A 221 12.94 0.36 -1.99
N PRO A 222 12.86 -0.03 -0.70
CA PRO A 222 13.93 -0.78 -0.03
C PRO A 222 13.96 -2.27 -0.41
N SER A 223 12.91 -2.80 -1.05
CA SER A 223 12.69 -4.23 -1.20
C SER A 223 13.75 -4.93 -2.06
N PRO A 224 14.22 -4.38 -3.21
CA PRO A 224 15.27 -5.00 -4.00
C PRO A 224 16.58 -5.13 -3.22
N LEU A 225 16.94 -4.10 -2.44
CA LEU A 225 18.12 -4.14 -1.56
C LEU A 225 17.96 -5.18 -0.45
N ASN A 226 16.79 -5.24 0.20
CA ASN A 226 16.53 -6.27 1.20
C ASN A 226 16.68 -7.68 0.60
N MET A 227 16.10 -7.89 -0.58
CA MET A 227 16.15 -9.18 -1.28
C MET A 227 17.58 -9.54 -1.64
N ASN A 228 18.35 -8.58 -2.15
CA ASN A 228 19.74 -8.77 -2.52
C ASN A 228 20.62 -9.12 -1.32
N GLY A 229 20.43 -8.42 -0.19
CA GLY A 229 21.14 -8.72 1.06
C GLY A 229 20.82 -10.11 1.60
N ARG A 230 19.58 -10.60 1.43
CA ARG A 230 19.21 -11.98 1.80
C ARG A 230 19.88 -13.04 0.92
N LEU A 231 20.02 -12.77 -0.38
CA LEU A 231 20.74 -13.67 -1.29
C LEU A 231 22.22 -13.74 -0.93
N TYR A 232 22.86 -12.62 -0.58
CA TYR A 232 24.24 -12.63 -0.10
C TYR A 232 24.40 -13.39 1.24
N LEU A 233 23.43 -13.29 2.14
CA LEU A 233 23.40 -14.12 3.35
C LEU A 233 23.28 -15.62 3.02
N GLN A 234 22.46 -15.97 2.04
CA GLN A 234 22.33 -17.35 1.58
C GLN A 234 23.64 -17.85 0.95
N GLU A 235 24.26 -17.05 0.08
CA GLU A 235 25.57 -17.36 -0.52
C GLU A 235 26.63 -17.57 0.56
N TYR A 236 26.67 -16.74 1.60
CA TYR A 236 27.56 -16.97 2.75
C TYR A 236 27.25 -18.30 3.44
N ASN A 237 25.98 -18.66 3.63
CA ASN A 237 25.64 -19.91 4.28
C ASN A 237 26.13 -21.13 3.48
N GLU A 238 26.11 -21.05 2.16
CA GLU A 238 26.56 -22.09 1.24
C GLU A 238 28.08 -22.14 1.08
N THR A 239 28.73 -20.98 0.92
CA THR A 239 30.15 -20.89 0.55
C THR A 239 31.09 -20.55 1.71
N LYS A 240 30.54 -20.05 2.82
CA LYS A 240 31.26 -19.44 3.95
C LYS A 240 32.15 -18.25 3.56
N ASN A 241 31.90 -17.63 2.40
CA ASN A 241 32.65 -16.47 1.94
C ASN A 241 32.28 -15.19 2.72
N LYS A 242 33.21 -14.66 3.52
CA LYS A 242 33.00 -13.43 4.30
C LYS A 242 32.69 -12.20 3.43
N GLN A 243 33.15 -12.15 2.19
CA GLN A 243 32.84 -11.04 1.28
C GLN A 243 31.32 -10.93 1.01
N SER A 244 30.60 -12.04 1.01
CA SER A 244 29.14 -12.02 0.87
C SER A 244 28.46 -11.37 2.09
N LEU A 245 29.03 -11.53 3.30
CA LEU A 245 28.51 -10.82 4.48
C LEU A 245 28.68 -9.31 4.37
N GLU A 246 29.80 -8.83 3.87
CA GLU A 246 30.04 -7.39 3.67
C GLU A 246 29.06 -6.80 2.66
N LYS A 247 28.81 -7.51 1.54
CA LYS A 247 27.80 -7.12 0.55
C LYS A 247 26.38 -7.14 1.13
N ALA A 248 26.07 -8.13 1.98
CA ALA A 248 24.79 -8.19 2.68
C ALA A 248 24.60 -7.01 3.62
N ALA A 249 25.62 -6.65 4.40
CA ALA A 249 25.59 -5.50 5.30
C ALA A 249 25.32 -4.20 4.52
N ALA A 250 26.04 -3.97 3.41
CA ALA A 250 25.84 -2.79 2.56
C ALA A 250 24.40 -2.71 2.00
N CYS A 251 23.83 -3.85 1.57
CA CYS A 251 22.46 -3.91 1.10
C CYS A 251 21.45 -3.56 2.20
N PHE A 252 21.60 -4.12 3.41
CA PHE A 252 20.68 -3.82 4.51
C PHE A 252 20.81 -2.40 5.04
N LEU A 253 22.02 -1.84 5.09
CA LEU A 253 22.24 -0.42 5.40
C LEU A 253 21.51 0.48 4.40
N SER A 254 21.69 0.23 3.11
CA SER A 254 21.00 1.00 2.05
C SER A 254 19.47 0.84 2.14
N ALA A 255 18.97 -0.35 2.50
CA ALA A 255 17.55 -0.58 2.71
C ALA A 255 17.00 0.19 3.93
N ILE A 256 17.78 0.29 5.01
CA ILE A 256 17.45 1.09 6.20
C ILE A 256 17.38 2.58 5.86
N GLU A 257 18.30 3.09 5.04
CA GLU A 257 18.30 4.50 4.62
C GLU A 257 17.00 4.87 3.89
N ARG A 258 16.50 3.96 3.04
CA ARG A 258 15.23 4.13 2.30
C ARG A 258 14.00 3.95 3.18
N ASN A 259 14.03 2.99 4.10
CA ASN A 259 12.92 2.73 5.02
C ASN A 259 13.41 2.53 6.46
N LYS A 260 13.47 3.64 7.18
CA LYS A 260 13.88 3.70 8.59
C LYS A 260 12.87 3.07 9.55
N ALA A 261 11.64 2.79 9.11
CA ALA A 261 10.58 2.22 9.95
C ALA A 261 10.62 0.68 9.97
N ASP A 262 11.12 0.04 8.91
CA ASP A 262 11.16 -1.43 8.82
C ASP A 262 12.26 -2.03 9.70
N PHE A 263 11.87 -2.53 10.87
CA PHE A 263 12.77 -3.19 11.83
C PHE A 263 13.49 -4.43 11.24
N LYS A 264 12.94 -5.08 10.21
CA LYS A 264 13.50 -6.33 9.67
C LYS A 264 14.87 -6.12 9.04
N ASN A 265 15.13 -4.94 8.47
CA ASN A 265 16.46 -4.62 7.92
C ASN A 265 17.49 -4.46 9.03
N TYR A 266 17.13 -3.81 10.14
CA TYR A 266 17.96 -3.70 11.34
C TYR A 266 18.28 -5.08 11.93
N GLU A 267 17.27 -5.94 12.04
CA GLU A 267 17.44 -7.32 12.52
C GLU A 267 18.42 -8.12 11.64
N LYS A 268 18.26 -8.05 10.32
CA LYS A 268 19.16 -8.75 9.39
C LYS A 268 20.58 -8.19 9.44
N LEU A 269 20.72 -6.87 9.57
CA LEU A 269 22.04 -6.23 9.71
C LEU A 269 22.73 -6.65 11.01
N SER A 270 22.00 -6.70 12.12
CA SER A 270 22.47 -7.25 13.40
C SER A 270 22.99 -8.69 13.22
N HIS A 271 22.21 -9.54 12.55
CA HIS A 271 22.60 -10.92 12.26
C HIS A 271 23.87 -11.01 11.40
N VAL A 272 23.99 -10.18 10.36
CA VAL A 272 25.21 -10.11 9.52
C VAL A 272 26.43 -9.76 10.37
N TYR A 273 26.35 -8.75 11.23
CA TYR A 273 27.46 -8.38 12.10
C TYR A 273 27.80 -9.46 13.13
N SER A 274 26.81 -10.19 13.66
CA SER A 274 27.06 -11.37 14.50
C SER A 274 27.88 -12.42 13.75
N LEU A 275 27.58 -12.68 12.47
CA LEU A 275 28.32 -13.63 11.63
C LEU A 275 29.72 -13.13 11.26
N LEU A 276 29.91 -11.81 11.15
CA LEU A 276 31.22 -11.19 10.98
C LEU A 276 32.09 -11.24 12.25
N GLY A 277 31.48 -11.49 13.41
CA GLY A 277 32.15 -11.48 14.72
C GLY A 277 32.24 -10.09 15.36
N ASP A 278 31.61 -9.08 14.77
CA ASP A 278 31.53 -7.72 15.33
C ASP A 278 30.30 -7.63 16.25
N THR A 279 30.48 -8.06 17.50
CA THR A 279 29.41 -8.13 18.50
C THR A 279 28.90 -6.75 18.92
N ASP A 280 29.74 -5.72 18.88
CA ASP A 280 29.34 -4.33 19.16
C ASP A 280 28.35 -3.80 18.13
N GLN A 281 28.66 -3.92 16.83
CA GLN A 281 27.72 -3.52 15.78
C GLN A 281 26.48 -4.41 15.79
N ALA A 282 26.64 -5.72 15.99
CA ALA A 282 25.52 -6.65 16.08
C ALA A 282 24.54 -6.22 17.17
N TYR A 283 25.03 -5.91 18.36
CA TYR A 283 24.21 -5.48 19.49
C TYR A 283 23.54 -4.13 19.21
N LYS A 284 24.30 -3.15 18.70
CA LYS A 284 23.78 -1.83 18.32
C LYS A 284 22.60 -1.92 17.35
N TRP A 285 22.76 -2.64 16.24
CA TRP A 285 21.71 -2.77 15.24
C TRP A 285 20.55 -3.63 15.73
N GLY A 286 20.81 -4.62 16.59
CA GLY A 286 19.79 -5.42 17.25
C GLY A 286 18.90 -4.58 18.18
N LEU A 287 19.50 -3.65 18.93
CA LEU A 287 18.77 -2.72 19.79
C LEU A 287 17.88 -1.78 18.95
N GLU A 288 18.37 -1.27 17.83
CA GLU A 288 17.56 -0.45 16.91
C GLU A 288 16.37 -1.23 16.33
N ALA A 289 16.54 -2.54 16.07
CA ALA A 289 15.45 -3.41 15.66
C ALA A 289 14.42 -3.59 16.80
N ALA A 290 14.89 -3.89 18.02
CA ALA A 290 14.03 -4.09 19.19
C ALA A 290 13.29 -2.82 19.62
N LYS A 291 13.89 -1.63 19.44
CA LYS A 291 13.24 -0.33 19.69
C LYS A 291 12.00 -0.13 18.81
N ARG A 292 12.05 -0.60 17.56
CA ARG A 292 10.95 -0.51 16.59
C ARG A 292 9.91 -1.60 16.78
N TYR A 293 10.34 -2.78 17.25
CA TYR A 293 9.45 -3.91 17.43
C TYR A 293 9.74 -4.64 18.77
N PRO A 294 9.38 -4.02 19.91
CA PRO A 294 9.76 -4.52 21.25
C PRO A 294 9.10 -5.85 21.62
N GLY A 295 7.92 -6.15 21.07
CA GLY A 295 7.18 -7.39 21.33
C GLY A 295 7.71 -8.64 20.62
N SER A 296 8.91 -8.59 20.02
CA SER A 296 9.51 -9.75 19.38
C SER A 296 10.39 -10.55 20.34
N GLY A 297 9.87 -11.68 20.82
CA GLY A 297 10.67 -12.62 21.61
C GLY A 297 11.93 -13.09 20.88
N ARG A 298 11.89 -13.20 19.55
CA ARG A 298 13.07 -13.56 18.74
C ARG A 298 14.17 -12.49 18.81
N LEU A 299 13.81 -11.21 18.73
CA LEU A 299 14.79 -10.12 18.80
C LEU A 299 15.43 -10.07 20.19
N GLN A 300 14.62 -10.20 21.24
CA GLN A 300 15.12 -10.22 22.61
C GLN A 300 16.03 -11.43 22.85
N PHE A 301 15.68 -12.60 22.31
CA PHE A 301 16.51 -13.79 22.42
C PHE A 301 17.87 -13.60 21.74
N ASN A 302 17.88 -13.06 20.52
CA ASN A 302 19.11 -12.81 19.77
C ASN A 302 19.98 -11.76 20.48
N LEU A 303 19.38 -10.68 21.02
CA LEU A 303 20.09 -9.67 21.81
C LEU A 303 20.69 -10.26 23.09
N ALA A 304 20.02 -11.22 23.71
CA ALA A 304 20.56 -11.93 24.86
C ALA A 304 21.79 -12.77 24.50
N GLU A 305 21.74 -13.51 23.39
CA GLU A 305 22.90 -14.28 22.90
C GLU A 305 24.09 -13.39 22.53
N ILE A 306 23.83 -12.24 21.90
CA ILE A 306 24.88 -11.26 21.59
C ILE A 306 25.44 -10.63 22.88
N ALA A 307 24.59 -10.25 23.84
CA ALA A 307 25.06 -9.70 25.12
C ALA A 307 25.87 -10.72 25.92
N GLU A 308 25.49 -12.00 25.87
CA GLU A 308 26.25 -13.09 26.49
C GLU A 308 27.63 -13.23 25.84
N SER A 309 27.74 -13.17 24.51
CA SER A 309 29.04 -13.24 23.82
C SER A 309 29.92 -12.00 24.01
N MET A 310 29.37 -10.92 24.57
CA MET A 310 30.10 -9.72 24.99
C MET A 310 30.46 -9.74 26.48
N ASP A 311 30.26 -10.85 27.18
CA ASP A 311 30.43 -10.99 28.64
C ASP A 311 29.57 -10.01 29.47
N LYS A 312 28.48 -9.50 28.90
CA LYS A 312 27.53 -8.60 29.57
C LYS A 312 26.41 -9.41 30.22
N THR A 313 26.76 -10.24 31.19
CA THR A 313 25.87 -11.23 31.82
C THR A 313 24.56 -10.64 32.35
N THR A 314 24.61 -9.50 33.04
CA THR A 314 23.41 -8.84 33.58
C THR A 314 22.45 -8.39 32.48
N VAL A 315 22.98 -7.85 31.39
CA VAL A 315 22.22 -7.41 30.20
C VAL A 315 21.63 -8.62 29.48
N ALA A 316 22.41 -9.69 29.30
CA ALA A 316 21.96 -10.93 28.69
C ALA A 316 20.78 -11.54 29.47
N VAL A 317 20.88 -11.62 30.80
CA VAL A 317 19.79 -12.09 31.66
C VAL A 317 18.54 -11.23 31.51
N GLY A 318 18.69 -9.90 31.42
CA GLY A 318 17.57 -8.98 31.16
C GLY A 318 16.82 -9.32 29.88
N HIS A 319 17.55 -9.49 28.76
CA HIS A 319 16.94 -9.84 27.48
C HIS A 319 16.34 -11.25 27.46
N TYR A 320 16.96 -12.24 28.12
CA TYR A 320 16.37 -13.57 28.24
C TYR A 320 15.07 -13.55 29.07
N LYS A 321 15.02 -12.78 30.16
CA LYS A 321 13.78 -12.59 30.94
C LYS A 321 12.67 -11.99 30.08
N GLU A 322 12.98 -10.95 29.29
CA GLU A 322 11.99 -10.34 28.41
C GLU A 322 11.52 -11.31 27.31
N THR A 323 12.44 -12.12 26.76
CA THR A 323 12.10 -13.20 25.83
C THR A 323 11.07 -14.16 26.42
N VAL A 324 11.30 -14.64 27.64
CA VAL A 324 10.41 -15.56 28.36
C VAL A 324 9.07 -14.88 28.64
N ARG A 325 9.08 -13.62 29.09
CA ARG A 325 7.87 -12.83 29.38
C ARG A 325 6.96 -12.72 28.15
N ILE A 326 7.50 -12.35 26.99
CA ILE A 326 6.77 -12.22 25.72
C ILE A 326 6.15 -13.57 25.31
N GLU A 327 6.92 -14.64 25.38
CA GLU A 327 6.45 -15.97 25.01
C GLU A 327 5.37 -16.49 25.98
N GLU A 328 5.51 -16.28 27.28
CA GLU A 328 4.50 -16.65 28.27
C GLU A 328 3.19 -15.87 28.13
N GLU A 329 3.29 -14.57 27.81
CA GLU A 329 2.13 -13.73 27.50
C GLU A 329 1.37 -14.26 26.27
N TYR A 330 2.09 -14.56 25.19
CA TYR A 330 1.49 -15.16 24.01
C TYR A 330 0.87 -16.54 24.33
N ARG A 331 1.54 -17.42 25.07
CA ARG A 331 0.98 -18.73 25.45
C ARG A 331 -0.28 -18.60 26.29
N ARG A 332 -0.33 -17.63 27.21
CA ARG A 332 -1.53 -17.35 28.01
C ARG A 332 -2.69 -16.90 27.12
N GLN A 333 -2.46 -15.97 26.20
CA GLN A 333 -3.47 -15.53 25.24
C GLN A 333 -3.93 -16.68 24.33
N PHE A 334 -3.00 -17.50 23.85
CA PHE A 334 -3.31 -18.65 23.00
C PHE A 334 -4.23 -19.65 23.71
N ARG A 335 -3.95 -19.99 24.98
CA ARG A 335 -4.83 -20.86 25.79
C ARG A 335 -6.23 -20.29 25.96
N GLN A 336 -6.36 -18.98 26.12
CA GLN A 336 -7.66 -18.32 26.25
C GLN A 336 -8.47 -18.36 24.95
N MET A 337 -7.80 -18.14 23.81
CA MET A 337 -8.46 -18.14 22.50
C MET A 337 -8.75 -19.55 21.97
N TYR A 338 -7.90 -20.53 22.33
CA TYR A 338 -7.91 -21.88 21.78
C TYR A 338 -7.69 -22.93 22.90
N PRO A 339 -8.64 -23.11 23.83
CA PRO A 339 -8.45 -23.96 25.01
C PRO A 339 -8.15 -25.43 24.67
N GLU A 340 -8.75 -25.95 23.60
CA GLU A 340 -8.60 -27.34 23.17
C GLU A 340 -7.37 -27.59 22.26
N ARG A 341 -6.59 -26.55 21.94
CA ARG A 341 -5.42 -26.69 21.05
C ARG A 341 -4.12 -26.81 21.84
N VAL A 342 -3.24 -27.68 21.35
CA VAL A 342 -1.86 -27.75 21.83
C VAL A 342 -1.18 -26.39 21.58
N ILE A 343 -0.49 -25.89 22.60
CA ILE A 343 0.17 -24.59 22.57
C ILE A 343 1.29 -24.63 21.53
N VAL A 344 1.22 -23.73 20.56
CA VAL A 344 2.28 -23.56 19.55
C VAL A 344 3.18 -22.41 19.97
N SER A 345 4.47 -22.65 20.18
CA SER A 345 5.46 -21.61 20.49
C SER A 345 5.75 -20.70 19.29
N ARG A 346 5.71 -19.37 19.48
CA ARG A 346 6.10 -18.42 18.40
C ARG A 346 7.61 -18.26 18.29
N LEU A 347 8.30 -18.37 19.42
CA LEU A 347 9.77 -18.37 19.47
C LEU A 347 10.39 -19.72 19.03
N GLY A 348 9.61 -20.80 19.14
CA GLY A 348 10.09 -22.19 19.10
C GLY A 348 10.34 -22.71 20.53
N ASP A 349 9.88 -23.93 20.83
CA ASP A 349 9.96 -24.48 22.19
C ASP A 349 11.40 -24.64 22.68
N GLU A 350 12.33 -24.96 21.78
CA GLU A 350 13.76 -25.10 22.11
C GLU A 350 14.36 -23.78 22.60
N LYS A 351 14.15 -22.69 21.85
CA LYS A 351 14.64 -21.35 22.21
C LYS A 351 14.01 -20.86 23.51
N TYR A 352 12.73 -21.12 23.72
CA TYR A 352 12.05 -20.80 24.97
C TYR A 352 12.66 -21.54 26.18
N LYS A 353 12.87 -22.86 26.06
CA LYS A 353 13.54 -23.65 27.12
C LYS A 353 14.97 -23.18 27.36
N LYS A 354 15.72 -22.91 26.28
CA LYS A 354 17.09 -22.39 26.34
C LYS A 354 17.14 -21.05 27.07
N ALA A 355 16.21 -20.13 26.80
CA ALA A 355 16.14 -18.85 27.50
C ALA A 355 15.94 -19.04 29.01
N LYS A 356 15.05 -19.95 29.44
CA LYS A 356 14.86 -20.27 30.86
C LYS A 356 16.13 -20.83 31.51
N GLN A 357 16.74 -21.81 30.86
CA GLN A 357 17.99 -22.41 31.34
C GLN A 357 19.11 -21.36 31.47
N LYS A 358 19.23 -20.45 30.50
CA LYS A 358 20.23 -19.38 30.52
C LYS A 358 19.98 -18.36 31.64
N ILE A 359 18.72 -18.02 31.94
CA ILE A 359 18.40 -17.18 33.10
C ILE A 359 18.92 -17.84 34.38
N ASP A 360 18.64 -19.13 34.57
CA ASP A 360 19.05 -19.86 35.79
C ASP A 360 20.57 -20.01 35.88
N SER A 361 21.25 -20.34 34.78
CA SER A 361 22.70 -20.55 34.77
C SER A 361 23.46 -19.24 34.99
N LEU A 362 23.07 -18.17 34.30
CA LEU A 362 23.75 -16.89 34.34
C LEU A 362 23.44 -16.11 35.63
N SER A 363 22.26 -16.28 36.22
CA SER A 363 21.92 -15.64 37.51
C SER A 363 22.64 -16.27 38.71
N ARG A 364 23.20 -17.48 38.55
CA ARG A 364 23.98 -18.18 39.60
C ARG A 364 25.48 -17.90 39.51
N GLN A 365 25.96 -17.31 38.43
CA GLN A 365 27.36 -16.90 38.32
C GLN A 365 27.59 -15.65 39.17
N PRO A 366 28.61 -15.63 40.04
CA PRO A 366 28.96 -14.42 40.76
C PRO A 366 29.36 -13.34 39.77
N VAL A 367 28.82 -12.12 39.94
CA VAL A 367 29.22 -10.95 39.18
C VAL A 367 30.67 -10.64 39.60
N ILE A 368 31.62 -10.85 38.69
CA ILE A 368 33.04 -10.54 38.90
C ILE A 368 33.27 -9.04 38.77
#